data_AF-A0A3B8U3W3-F1
#
_entry.id   AF-A0A3B8U3W3-F1
#
_cell.length_a   1.000
_cell.length_b   1.000
_cell.length_c   1.000
_cell.angle_alpha   90.00
_cell.angle_beta   90.00
_cell.angle_gamma   90.00
#
_symmetry.space_group_name_H-M   'P 1'
#
loop_
_entity.id
_entity.type
_entity.pdbx_description
1 polymer ?
#
loop_
_entity_poly.entity_id
_entity_poly.type
_entity_poly.pdbx_seq_one_letter_code
_entity_poly.pdbx_strand_id
1 'polypeptide(L)' 'MKRAGNADSQDDYSDIIDLPHHTSSRHPRMAEEMRAAQFAPFAALTGYEETIEETAMRQQAEVMARDRMK' A
#
# COMPACT_ATOMS: atom_id res chain seq x y z
N MET A 1 17.34 7.19 38.79
CA MET A 1 16.04 7.69 38.31
C MET A 1 15.59 6.85 37.12
N LYS A 2 14.56 6.01 37.28
CA LYS A 2 13.89 5.33 36.15
C LYS A 2 12.88 6.32 35.54
N ARG A 3 12.99 6.60 34.24
CA ARG A 3 11.89 7.22 33.49
C ARG A 3 11.00 6.11 32.99
N ALA A 4 9.75 6.10 33.45
CA ALA A 4 8.69 5.26 32.91
C ALA A 4 8.37 5.79 31.50
N GLY A 5 8.82 5.08 30.48
CA GLY A 5 8.26 5.16 29.14
C GLY A 5 7.30 3.99 28.98
N ASN A 6 6.11 4.26 28.43
CA ASN A 6 5.07 3.26 28.14
C ASN A 6 5.69 2.00 27.52
N ALA A 7 5.61 0.89 28.26
CA ALA A 7 5.69 -0.43 27.69
C ALA A 7 4.33 -0.69 27.02
N ASP A 8 4.35 -0.91 25.71
CA ASP A 8 3.62 -1.97 25.01
C ASP A 8 3.50 -1.61 23.51
N SER A 9 3.92 -2.54 22.65
CA SER A 9 3.85 -2.54 21.17
C SER A 9 4.93 -1.78 20.38
N GLN A 10 6.21 -2.03 20.66
CA GLN A 10 7.29 -1.74 19.71
C GLN A 10 8.05 -3.06 19.45
N ASP A 11 7.97 -3.56 18.21
CA ASP A 11 8.73 -4.67 17.63
C ASP A 11 8.21 -6.12 17.78
N ASP A 12 6.90 -6.33 17.89
CA ASP A 12 6.27 -7.67 18.02
C ASP A 12 6.37 -8.60 16.79
N TYR A 13 7.02 -8.15 15.71
CA TYR A 13 7.16 -8.94 14.48
C TYR A 13 8.60 -8.99 13.95
N SER A 14 9.58 -8.52 14.73
CA SER A 14 11.00 -8.49 14.33
C SER A 14 11.57 -9.88 14.04
N ASP A 15 10.97 -10.92 14.61
CA ASP A 15 11.30 -12.32 14.40
C ASP A 15 10.70 -12.93 13.12
N ILE A 16 9.66 -12.33 12.55
CA ILE A 16 8.94 -12.86 11.39
C ILE A 16 8.97 -11.97 10.13
N ILE A 17 9.33 -10.69 10.24
CA ILE A 17 9.24 -9.71 9.15
C ILE A 17 10.12 -10.08 7.93
N ASP A 18 11.28 -10.69 8.18
CA ASP A 18 12.25 -11.09 7.15
C ASP A 18 12.06 -12.53 6.66
N LEU A 19 11.04 -13.24 7.15
CA LEU A 19 10.78 -14.61 6.72
C LEU A 19 10.30 -14.65 5.26
N PRO A 20 10.72 -15.69 4.50
CA PRO A 20 10.28 -15.84 3.12
C PRO A 20 8.76 -15.96 3.07
N HIS A 21 8.13 -15.09 2.30
CA HIS A 21 6.70 -15.15 2.08
C HIS A 21 6.35 -16.36 1.21
N HIS A 22 5.36 -17.13 1.65
CA HIS A 22 4.88 -18.26 0.86
C HIS A 22 4.42 -17.81 -0.53
N THR A 23 4.86 -18.55 -1.54
CA THR A 23 4.33 -18.49 -2.91
C THR A 23 3.95 -19.89 -3.34
N SER A 24 2.76 -20.05 -3.89
CA SER A 24 2.31 -21.36 -4.38
C SER A 24 3.01 -21.69 -5.69
N SER A 25 3.65 -22.85 -5.75
CA SER A 25 4.23 -23.38 -6.99
C SER A 25 3.17 -23.92 -7.95
N ARG A 26 2.01 -24.33 -7.42
CA ARG A 26 0.90 -24.89 -8.19
C ARG A 26 -0.05 -23.80 -8.71
N HIS A 27 -0.29 -22.77 -7.91
CA HIS A 27 -1.21 -21.68 -8.22
C HIS A 27 -0.43 -20.37 -8.32
N PRO A 28 0.13 -20.07 -9.51
CA PRO A 28 0.86 -18.83 -9.71
C PRO A 28 -0.05 -17.64 -9.42
N ARG A 29 0.54 -16.55 -8.90
CA ARG A 29 -0.21 -15.31 -8.65
C ARG A 29 -0.71 -14.76 -9.99
N MET A 30 -1.91 -14.22 -9.98
CA MET A 30 -2.49 -13.53 -11.13
C MET A 30 -1.62 -12.33 -11.53
N ALA A 31 -1.37 -12.16 -12.82
CA ALA A 31 -0.66 -11.01 -13.37
C ALA A 31 -1.33 -9.68 -12.99
N GLU A 32 -0.56 -8.61 -12.85
CA GLU A 32 -1.07 -7.32 -12.36
C GLU A 32 -2.14 -6.72 -13.28
N GLU A 33 -1.93 -6.78 -14.60
CA GLU A 33 -2.92 -6.40 -15.61
C GLU A 33 -4.25 -7.15 -15.47
N MET A 34 -4.20 -8.45 -15.18
CA MET A 34 -5.39 -9.28 -14.98
C MET A 34 -6.09 -8.96 -13.66
N ARG A 35 -5.35 -8.50 -12.64
CA ARG A 35 -5.93 -7.94 -11.42
C ARG A 35 -6.63 -6.61 -11.71
N ALA A 36 -6.00 -5.73 -12.50
CA ALA A 36 -6.58 -4.44 -12.88
C ALA A 36 -7.85 -4.59 -13.73
N ALA A 37 -7.89 -5.58 -14.62
CA ALA A 37 -9.05 -5.87 -15.46
C ALA A 37 -10.33 -6.21 -14.67
N GLN A 38 -10.24 -6.62 -13.40
CA GLN A 38 -11.42 -6.82 -12.54
C GLN A 38 -12.20 -5.51 -12.32
N PHE A 39 -11.53 -4.37 -12.44
CA PHE A 39 -12.11 -3.02 -12.32
C PHE A 39 -12.53 -2.43 -13.69
N ALA A 40 -12.41 -3.20 -14.78
CA ALA A 40 -12.85 -2.79 -16.11
C ALA A 40 -14.34 -2.40 -16.22
N PRO A 41 -15.30 -2.94 -15.43
CA PRO A 41 -16.70 -2.51 -15.51
C PRO A 41 -16.92 -1.00 -15.31
N PHE A 42 -16.00 -0.29 -14.65
CA PHE A 42 -16.08 1.15 -14.44
C PHE A 42 -15.46 1.97 -15.59
N ALA A 43 -14.82 1.33 -16.57
CA ALA A 43 -14.21 2.02 -17.72
C ALA A 43 -15.23 2.71 -18.62
N ALA A 44 -16.51 2.32 -18.55
CA ALA A 44 -17.60 2.99 -19.28
C ALA A 44 -18.05 4.31 -18.61
N LEU A 45 -17.64 4.58 -17.36
CA LEU A 45 -17.96 5.83 -16.69
C LEU A 45 -17.03 6.93 -17.19
N THR A 46 -17.50 7.70 -18.16
CA THR A 46 -16.82 8.91 -18.65
C THR A 46 -17.11 10.10 -17.73
N GLY A 47 -16.14 11.00 -17.52
CA GLY A 47 -16.34 12.26 -16.79
C GLY A 47 -15.78 12.29 -15.37
N TYR A 48 -15.05 11.25 -14.95
CA TYR A 48 -14.33 11.22 -13.66
C TYR A 48 -12.82 11.46 -13.81
N GLU A 49 -12.34 11.67 -15.04
CA GLU A 49 -10.92 11.87 -15.34
C GLU A 49 -10.30 12.99 -14.49
N GLU A 50 -10.98 14.14 -14.39
CA GLU A 50 -10.52 15.28 -13.57
C GLU A 50 -10.39 14.91 -12.09
N THR A 51 -11.38 14.19 -11.54
CA THR A 51 -11.35 13.77 -10.12
C THR A 51 -10.25 12.75 -9.85
N ILE A 52 -9.96 11.86 -10.81
CA ILE A 52 -8.87 10.88 -10.72
C ILE A 52 -7.52 11.61 -10.74
N GLU A 53 -7.35 12.57 -11.65
CA GLU A 53 -6.14 13.38 -11.75
C GLU A 53 -5.89 14.22 -10.48
N GLU A 54 -6.92 14.91 -9.97
CA GLU A 54 -6.81 15.69 -8.73
C GLU A 54 -6.39 14.80 -7.55
N THR A 55 -7.01 13.63 -7.43
CA THR A 55 -6.72 12.66 -6.36
C THR A 55 -5.30 12.11 -6.49
N ALA A 56 -4.85 11.81 -7.71
CA ALA A 56 -3.48 11.36 -7.97
C ALA A 56 -2.45 12.43 -7.59
N MET A 57 -2.68 13.69 -7.96
CA MET A 57 -1.80 14.81 -7.58
C MET A 57 -1.74 14.99 -6.06
N ARG A 58 -2.88 14.94 -5.37
CA ARG A 58 -2.94 15.04 -3.90
C ARG A 58 -2.14 13.92 -3.23
N GLN A 59 -2.34 12.67 -3.68
CA GLN A 59 -1.62 11.52 -3.14
C GLN A 59 -0.10 11.63 -3.36
N GLN A 60 0.33 12.05 -4.55
CA GLN A 60 1.75 12.28 -4.83
C GLN A 60 2.34 13.36 -3.93
N ALA A 61 1.63 14.47 -3.73
CA ALA A 61 2.06 15.54 -2.84
C ALA A 61 2.20 15.06 -1.38
N GLU A 62 1.25 14.25 -0.89
CA GLU A 62 1.29 13.67 0.45
C GLU A 62 2.48 12.72 0.64
N VAL A 63 2.74 11.83 -0.32
CA VAL A 63 3.91 10.94 -0.30
C VAL A 63 5.21 11.75 -0.24
N MET A 64 5.34 12.78 -1.09
CA MET A 64 6.52 13.65 -1.13
C MET A 64 6.68 14.49 0.14
N ALA A 65 5.59 14.86 0.81
CA ALA A 65 5.64 15.56 2.09
C ALA A 65 6.09 14.61 3.21
N ARG A 66 5.55 13.38 3.23
CA ARG A 66 5.90 12.33 4.18
C ARG A 66 7.38 11.94 4.07
N ASP A 67 7.91 11.83 2.86
CA ASP A 67 9.31 11.48 2.64
C ASP A 67 10.26 12.64 2.96
N ARG A 68 9.80 13.90 2.90
CA ARG A 68 10.57 15.08 3.34
C ARG A 68 10.63 15.24 4.86
N MET A 69 9.77 14.55 5.61
CA MET A 69 9.71 14.60 7.08
C MET A 69 10.44 13.43 7.75
N LYS A 70 11.03 12.52 6.97
CA LYS A 70 11.95 11.47 7.45
C LYS A 70 13.38 11.98 7.37
#